data_AF-A0A2J0LC81-F1
#
_entry.id   AF-A0A2J0LC81-F1
#
_cell.length_a   1.000
_cell.length_b   1.000
_cell.length_c   1.000
_cell.angle_alpha   90.00
_cell.angle_beta   90.00
_cell.angle_gamma   90.00
#
_symmetry.space_group_name_H-M   'P 1'
#
loop_
_entity.id
_entity.type
_entity.pdbx_description
1 polymer ?
#
loop_
_entity_poly.entity_id
_entity_poly.type
_entity_poly.pdbx_seq_one_letter_code
_entity_poly.pdbx_strand_id
1 'polypeptide(L)'
;MKGGFSMAQKVAKVGIKREAGYLYFVDKNGDVSCAKMARGGSKGGSPKKVAKVGIKKEKGYLYFVDKNGDISSAKMVRGGKAKKKSSAKKTSKRKTSKKKTAKKKKR
;
A
#
# COMPACT_ATOMS: atom_id res chain seq x y z
N MET A 1 29.28 -17.35 -9.62
CA MET A 1 28.98 -16.23 -8.71
C MET A 1 27.49 -15.90 -8.86
N LYS A 2 26.64 -16.27 -7.89
CA LYS A 2 25.17 -16.15 -7.98
C LYS A 2 24.66 -15.05 -7.03
N GLY A 3 23.84 -14.14 -7.56
CA GLY A 3 22.81 -13.40 -6.81
C GLY A 3 23.20 -12.05 -6.21
N GLY A 4 23.40 -11.03 -7.04
CA GLY A 4 23.57 -9.65 -6.57
C GLY A 4 22.24 -9.08 -6.06
N PHE A 5 22.22 -8.67 -4.80
CA PHE A 5 21.07 -8.02 -4.17
C PHE A 5 20.61 -6.80 -4.98
N SER A 6 19.30 -6.74 -5.19
CA SER A 6 18.54 -5.59 -5.64
C SER A 6 18.66 -4.43 -4.64
N MET A 7 19.81 -3.77 -4.60
CA MET A 7 20.07 -2.67 -3.67
C MET A 7 19.24 -1.45 -4.08
N ALA A 8 18.39 -0.97 -3.18
CA ALA A 8 17.64 0.25 -3.42
C ALA A 8 18.62 1.44 -3.59
N GLN A 9 18.42 2.23 -4.63
CA GLN A 9 19.22 3.40 -4.93
C GLN A 9 18.54 4.64 -4.36
N LYS A 10 19.30 5.52 -3.71
CA LYS A 10 18.78 6.79 -3.23
C LYS A 10 18.59 7.74 -4.42
N VAL A 11 17.39 8.26 -4.59
CA VAL A 11 17.02 9.17 -5.70
C VAL A 11 17.03 10.62 -5.25
N ALA A 12 16.54 10.90 -4.05
CA ALA A 12 16.52 12.26 -3.50
C ALA A 12 16.67 12.25 -1.99
N LYS A 13 17.52 13.13 -1.47
CA LYS A 13 17.59 13.43 -0.03
C LYS A 13 16.44 14.37 0.33
N VAL A 14 15.63 13.98 1.30
CA VAL A 14 14.47 14.77 1.77
C VAL A 14 14.49 14.87 3.29
N GLY A 15 14.93 13.83 4.00
CA GLY A 15 15.05 13.85 5.46
C GLY A 15 13.73 13.99 6.21
N ILE A 16 12.63 13.43 5.69
CA ILE A 16 11.33 13.54 6.37
C ILE A 16 11.30 12.71 7.67
N LYS A 17 10.87 13.36 8.75
CA LYS A 17 10.57 12.66 10.02
C LYS A 17 9.28 11.88 9.86
N ARG A 18 9.33 10.58 10.15
CA ARG A 18 8.20 9.67 10.04
C ARG A 18 7.49 9.54 11.36
N GLU A 19 6.18 9.74 11.34
CA GLU A 19 5.32 9.60 12.51
C GLU A 19 4.69 8.20 12.55
N ALA A 20 4.59 7.66 13.76
CA ALA A 20 3.90 6.41 14.00
C ALA A 20 2.42 6.56 13.61
N GLY A 21 1.88 5.53 12.94
CA GLY A 21 0.49 5.55 12.51
C GLY A 21 0.26 6.11 11.10
N TYR A 22 1.27 6.68 10.45
CA TYR A 22 1.19 7.23 9.09
C TYR A 22 1.97 6.41 8.06
N LEU A 23 1.41 6.31 6.85
CA LEU A 23 2.09 5.79 5.68
C LEU A 23 2.70 6.97 4.92
N TYR A 24 3.98 6.85 4.57
CA TYR A 24 4.70 7.82 3.75
C TYR A 24 5.01 7.19 2.39
N PHE A 25 4.75 7.91 1.32
CA PHE A 25 4.89 7.40 -0.04
C PHE A 25 5.19 8.53 -1.03
N VAL A 26 5.71 8.14 -2.20
CA VAL A 26 5.90 9.06 -3.32
C VAL A 26 4.61 9.10 -4.15
N ASP A 27 4.00 10.28 -4.30
CA ASP A 27 2.74 10.46 -5.02
C ASP A 27 2.90 10.45 -6.55
N LYS A 28 1.82 10.74 -7.28
CA LYS A 28 1.83 10.75 -8.77
C LYS A 28 2.69 11.86 -9.36
N ASN A 29 2.87 12.97 -8.62
CA ASN A 29 3.67 14.12 -9.05
C ASN A 29 5.17 13.92 -8.73
N GLY A 30 5.53 12.83 -8.05
CA GLY A 30 6.90 12.61 -7.61
C GLY A 30 7.23 13.31 -6.29
N ASP A 31 6.22 13.75 -5.55
CA ASP A 31 6.36 14.41 -4.25
C ASP A 31 6.18 13.40 -3.11
N VAL A 32 6.65 13.76 -1.91
CA VAL A 32 6.42 12.95 -0.71
C VAL A 32 5.10 13.35 -0.07
N SER A 33 4.23 12.38 0.15
CA SER A 33 2.95 12.55 0.82
C SER A 33 2.80 11.55 1.97
N CYS A 34 1.98 11.90 2.96
CA CYS A 34 1.62 11.03 4.08
C CYS A 34 0.11 10.84 4.20
N ALA A 35 -0.33 9.73 4.78
CA ALA A 35 -1.73 9.47 5.10
C ALA A 35 -1.85 8.60 6.35
N LYS A 36 -2.90 8.79 7.15
CA LYS A 36 -3.18 7.91 8.31
C LYS A 36 -3.42 6.48 7.81
N MET A 37 -2.72 5.50 8.39
CA MET A 37 -2.87 4.10 7.98
C MET A 37 -4.23 3.54 8.35
N ALA A 38 -4.86 2.82 7.42
CA ALA A 38 -6.01 1.96 7.70
C ALA A 38 -5.56 0.77 8.57
N ARG A 39 -6.29 0.49 9.67
CA ARG A 39 -6.05 -0.66 10.56
C ARG A 39 -7.34 -1.28 11.04
N GLY A 40 -7.43 -2.61 11.08
CA GLY A 40 -8.52 -3.31 11.77
C GLY A 40 -9.94 -2.88 11.36
N GLY A 41 -10.17 -2.59 10.09
CA GLY A 41 -11.47 -2.13 9.59
C GLY A 41 -11.69 -0.61 9.61
N SER A 42 -10.80 0.17 10.22
CA SER A 42 -10.82 1.63 10.11
C SER A 42 -10.35 2.11 8.73
N LYS A 43 -10.99 3.18 8.21
CA LYS A 43 -10.56 3.84 6.98
C LYS A 43 -9.24 4.58 7.21
N GLY A 44 -8.38 4.59 6.19
CA GLY A 44 -7.19 5.43 6.16
C GLY A 44 -7.56 6.91 6.04
N GLY A 45 -6.59 7.78 6.28
CA GLY A 45 -6.74 9.23 6.12
C GLY A 45 -6.52 9.68 4.68
N SER A 46 -6.97 10.90 4.38
CA SER A 46 -6.67 11.57 3.11
C SER A 46 -5.17 11.86 2.99
N PRO A 47 -4.56 11.66 1.82
CA PRO A 47 -3.18 12.06 1.57
C PRO A 47 -2.93 13.56 1.78
N LYS A 48 -1.85 13.89 2.48
CA LYS A 48 -1.31 15.25 2.62
C LYS A 48 0.12 15.27 2.10
N LYS A 49 0.43 16.23 1.24
CA LYS A 49 1.79 16.46 0.76
C LYS A 49 2.65 17.03 1.88
N VAL A 50 3.83 16.46 2.07
CA VAL A 50 4.78 16.85 3.14
C VAL A 50 6.11 17.38 2.59
N ALA A 51 6.49 17.00 1.37
CA ALA A 51 7.63 17.59 0.69
C ALA A 51 7.41 17.63 -0.82
N LYS A 52 7.69 18.78 -1.44
CA LYS A 52 7.68 18.95 -2.90
C LYS A 52 9.08 18.63 -3.43
N VAL A 53 9.18 17.60 -4.25
CA VAL A 53 10.45 17.09 -4.78
C VAL A 53 10.39 16.93 -6.30
N GLY A 54 9.26 16.48 -6.85
CA GLY A 54 9.04 16.39 -8.30
C GLY A 54 9.86 15.31 -9.01
N ILE A 55 10.13 14.15 -8.39
CA ILE A 55 10.92 13.11 -9.04
C ILE A 55 10.17 12.44 -10.20
N LYS A 56 10.89 12.14 -11.29
CA LYS A 56 10.34 11.36 -12.41
C LYS A 56 10.43 9.87 -12.10
N LYS A 57 9.30 9.17 -12.22
CA LYS A 57 9.23 7.73 -11.97
C LYS A 57 9.48 6.94 -13.25
N GLU A 58 10.48 6.07 -13.21
CA GLU A 58 10.76 5.14 -14.30
C GLU A 58 9.90 3.87 -14.26
N LYS A 59 9.48 3.41 -15.44
CA LYS A 59 8.79 2.12 -15.58
C LYS A 59 9.70 0.99 -15.12
N GLY A 60 9.16 0.05 -14.35
CA GLY A 60 9.94 -1.09 -13.86
C GLY A 60 10.57 -0.90 -12.48
N TYR A 61 10.43 0.29 -11.88
CA TYR A 61 10.95 0.59 -10.55
C TYR A 61 9.83 0.90 -9.54
N LEU A 62 10.08 0.56 -8.28
CA LEU A 62 9.28 0.99 -7.14
C LEU A 62 9.98 2.17 -6.48
N TYR A 63 9.24 3.23 -6.17
CA TYR A 63 9.73 4.42 -5.47
C TYR A 63 9.06 4.51 -4.11
N PHE A 64 9.84 4.69 -3.06
CA PHE A 64 9.36 4.68 -1.69
C PHE A 64 10.19 5.60 -0.79
N VAL A 65 9.64 5.92 0.38
CA VAL A 65 10.35 6.63 1.44
C VAL A 65 11.07 5.61 2.32
N ASP A 66 12.39 5.72 2.42
CA ASP A 66 13.23 4.81 3.20
C ASP A 66 13.19 5.11 4.71
N LYS A 67 14.08 4.47 5.48
CA LYS A 67 14.17 4.64 6.94
C LYS A 67 14.74 5.99 7.34
N ASN A 68 15.56 6.61 6.49
CA ASN A 68 16.17 7.91 6.73
C ASN A 68 15.23 9.06 6.33
N GLY A 69 14.06 8.74 5.75
CA GLY A 69 13.12 9.74 5.26
C GLY A 69 13.48 10.26 3.88
N ASP A 70 14.30 9.54 3.12
CA ASP A 70 14.69 9.91 1.76
C ASP A 70 13.89 9.12 0.72
N ILE A 71 13.85 9.62 -0.52
CA ILE A 71 13.25 8.87 -1.63
C ILE A 71 14.30 7.92 -2.19
N SER A 72 13.94 6.63 -2.21
CA SER A 72 14.75 5.57 -2.79
C SER A 72 13.96 4.79 -3.85
N SER A 73 14.65 4.19 -4.81
CA SER A 73 14.09 3.38 -5.89
C SER A 73 14.67 1.97 -5.88
N ALA A 74 13.88 0.98 -6.27
CA ALA A 74 14.34 -0.39 -6.43
C ALA A 74 13.70 -1.04 -7.66
N LYS A 75 14.44 -1.90 -8.36
CA LYS A 75 13.90 -2.64 -9.51
C LYS A 75 12.77 -3.55 -9.02
N MET A 76 11.59 -3.42 -9.61
CA MET A 76 10.41 -4.16 -9.20
C MET A 76 10.53 -5.62 -9.65
N VAL A 77 10.53 -6.55 -8.71
CA VAL A 77 10.46 -7.98 -9.01
C VAL A 77 9.01 -8.33 -9.32
N ARG A 78 8.67 -8.35 -10.61
CA ARG A 78 7.37 -8.79 -11.11
C ARG A 78 7.31 -10.32 -11.03
N GLY A 79 6.36 -10.85 -10.27
CA GLY A 79 6.20 -12.28 -10.05
C GLY A 79 7.03 -12.78 -8.88
N GLY A 80 6.45 -12.75 -7.67
CA GLY A 80 6.93 -13.64 -6.62
C GLY A 80 6.90 -15.08 -7.13
N LYS A 81 7.80 -15.95 -6.64
CA LYS A 81 7.74 -17.40 -6.92
C LYS A 81 6.28 -17.83 -6.89
N ALA A 82 5.80 -18.49 -7.94
CA ALA A 82 4.46 -19.06 -7.96
C ALA A 82 4.28 -19.83 -6.65
N LYS A 83 3.46 -19.30 -5.72
CA LYS A 83 3.07 -20.07 -4.55
C LYS A 83 2.35 -21.27 -5.13
N LYS A 84 2.95 -22.46 -5.02
CA LYS A 84 2.26 -23.75 -5.24
C LYS A 84 0.90 -23.58 -4.57
N LYS A 85 -0.20 -23.69 -5.33
CA LYS A 85 -1.56 -23.47 -4.83
C LYS A 85 -1.70 -24.25 -3.53
N SER A 86 -1.67 -23.58 -2.39
CA SER A 86 -2.11 -24.20 -1.14
C SER A 86 -3.58 -24.49 -1.37
N SER A 87 -3.91 -25.77 -1.43
CA SER A 87 -5.25 -26.33 -1.57
C SER A 87 -6.31 -25.42 -0.96
N ALA A 88 -7.33 -25.10 -1.76
CA ALA A 88 -8.45 -24.24 -1.43
C ALA A 88 -8.85 -24.33 0.06
N LYS A 89 -8.63 -23.25 0.82
CA LYS A 89 -9.30 -23.10 2.12
C LYS A 89 -10.78 -22.88 1.82
N LYS A 90 -11.53 -23.97 1.96
CA LYS A 90 -12.98 -24.14 1.88
C LYS A 90 -13.70 -22.84 2.29
N THR A 91 -14.43 -22.27 1.35
CA THR A 91 -15.44 -21.23 1.54
C THR A 91 -16.36 -21.65 2.69
N SER A 92 -16.26 -21.01 3.87
CA SER A 92 -17.36 -21.06 4.82
C SER A 92 -18.47 -20.21 4.21
N LYS A 93 -19.44 -20.88 3.58
CA LYS A 93 -20.74 -20.31 3.19
C LYS A 93 -21.23 -19.43 4.33
N ARG A 94 -21.17 -18.10 4.20
CA ARG A 94 -21.97 -17.19 5.01
C ARG A 94 -23.41 -17.47 4.60
N LYS A 95 -24.07 -18.37 5.35
CA LYS A 95 -25.47 -18.70 5.17
C LYS A 95 -26.26 -17.40 5.21
N THR A 96 -26.93 -17.12 4.10
CA THR A 96 -28.00 -16.16 3.98
C THR A 96 -29.16 -16.59 4.88
N SER A 97 -29.31 -15.95 6.05
CA SER A 97 -30.60 -15.98 6.74
C SER A 97 -31.49 -14.92 6.10
N LYS A 98 -32.35 -15.38 5.18
CA LYS A 98 -33.58 -14.70 4.80
C LYS A 98 -34.29 -14.22 6.08
N LYS A 99 -34.43 -12.91 6.28
CA LYS A 99 -35.59 -12.37 7.01
C LYS A 99 -36.56 -11.85 5.97
N LYS A 100 -37.45 -12.73 5.50
CA LYS A 100 -38.71 -12.37 4.84
C LYS A 100 -39.84 -12.81 5.76
N THR A 101 -40.57 -11.83 6.28
CA THR A 101 -41.99 -11.92 6.69
C THR A 101 -42.52 -10.50 6.51
N ALA A 102 -43.06 -10.17 5.33
CA ALA A 102 -44.46 -10.32 4.93
C ALA A 102 -45.42 -9.32 5.62
N LYS A 103 -45.75 -8.24 4.88
CA LYS A 103 -47.05 -7.56 4.69
C LYS A 103 -48.04 -7.37 5.87
N LYS A 104 -48.34 -6.07 6.10
CA LYS A 104 -49.68 -5.39 5.99
C LYS A 104 -50.73 -5.62 7.12
N LYS A 105 -51.14 -4.54 7.82
CA LYS A 105 -52.46 -3.87 7.72
C LYS A 105 -52.83 -3.04 8.98
N LYS A 106 -53.41 -1.86 8.72
CA LYS A 106 -54.25 -0.96 9.54
C LYS A 106 -54.76 -1.51 10.89
N ARG A 107 -54.73 -0.65 11.90
CA ARG A 107 -55.92 -0.24 12.67
C ARG A 107 -55.96 1.28 12.70
#